data_AF-A0A1U7Q1F3-F1
#
_entry.id   AF-A0A1U7Q1F3-F1
#
_cell.length_a   1.000
_cell.length_b   1.000
_cell.length_c   1.000
_cell.angle_alpha   90.00
_cell.angle_beta   90.00
_cell.angle_gamma   90.00
#
_symmetry.space_group_name_H-M   'P 1'
#
loop_
_entity.id
_entity.type
_entity.pdbx_description
1 polymer ?
#
loop_
_entity_poly.entity_id
_entity_poly.type
_entity_poly.pdbx_seq_one_letter_code
_entity_poly.pdbx_strand_id
1 'polypeptide(L)'
;MQQLPIFSTQSMEELASVSIYISYRFFFADVTDVWRLSRWKRIVVNSAGVYFEIIFCFILTTIGFFTQNQTYEVLALVIFVKSLYNLLPFLRADGYWILSDLFNKPNLSCHSFNNLKISLTSLFKGTIPKFPLFQDYLIALYGLLNILLIGFFFNYQIVRNIDLITHFPSRTIEIVMSVFKRNLKMSFHELIRYLSVLIFYVIGIKILFGIIKKRLKK
;
A
#
# COMPACT_ATOMS: atom_id res chain seq x y z
N MET A 1 37.31 -39.38 -8.74
CA MET A 1 36.54 -38.36 -8.02
C MET A 1 36.48 -37.11 -8.89
N GLN A 2 35.34 -36.85 -9.54
CA GLN A 2 35.12 -35.61 -10.29
C GLN A 2 34.95 -34.46 -9.30
N GLN A 3 35.82 -33.45 -9.39
CA GLN A 3 35.69 -32.20 -8.65
C GLN A 3 34.45 -31.47 -9.16
N LEU A 4 33.49 -31.19 -8.26
CA LEU A 4 32.35 -30.33 -8.57
C LEU A 4 32.85 -28.91 -8.91
N PRO A 5 32.35 -28.27 -9.97
CA PRO A 5 32.80 -26.94 -10.36
C PRO A 5 32.38 -25.92 -9.28
N ILE A 6 33.37 -25.20 -8.76
CA ILE A 6 33.16 -24.07 -7.86
C ILE A 6 32.61 -22.92 -8.71
N PHE A 7 31.30 -22.66 -8.61
CA PHE A 7 30.67 -21.52 -9.25
C PHE A 7 31.34 -20.23 -8.76
N SER A 8 31.80 -19.39 -9.69
CA SER A 8 32.35 -18.07 -9.36
C SER A 8 31.25 -17.18 -8.79
N THR A 9 31.58 -16.27 -7.86
CA THR A 9 30.60 -15.35 -7.25
C THR A 9 29.77 -14.58 -8.28
N GLN A 10 30.36 -14.26 -9.42
CA GLN A 10 29.72 -13.59 -10.54
C GLN A 10 28.64 -14.46 -11.22
N SER A 11 28.87 -15.77 -11.37
CA SER A 11 27.86 -16.70 -11.89
C SER A 11 26.67 -16.89 -10.94
N MET A 12 26.89 -16.77 -9.63
CA MET A 12 25.81 -16.81 -8.63
C MET A 12 24.93 -15.55 -8.68
N GLU A 13 25.53 -14.37 -8.90
CA GLU A 13 24.79 -13.10 -9.05
C GLU A 13 23.93 -13.07 -10.32
N GLU A 14 24.44 -13.62 -11.44
CA GLU A 14 23.68 -13.76 -12.68
C GLU A 14 22.50 -14.71 -12.51
N LEU A 15 22.70 -15.87 -11.88
CA LEU A 15 21.64 -16.84 -11.59
C LEU A 15 20.58 -16.25 -10.64
N ALA A 16 20.99 -15.48 -9.62
CA ALA A 16 20.06 -14.79 -8.73
C ALA A 16 19.23 -13.74 -9.48
N SER A 17 19.87 -12.95 -10.35
CA SER A 17 19.21 -11.92 -11.16
C SER A 17 18.20 -12.51 -12.14
N VAL A 18 18.55 -13.61 -12.81
CA VAL A 18 17.66 -14.35 -13.70
C VAL A 18 16.49 -14.97 -12.92
N SER A 19 16.76 -15.54 -11.74
CA SER A 19 15.72 -16.12 -10.88
C SER A 19 14.71 -15.07 -10.41
N ILE A 20 15.17 -13.87 -10.05
CA ILE A 20 14.31 -12.73 -9.68
C ILE A 20 13.48 -12.26 -10.88
N TYR A 21 14.09 -12.14 -12.06
CA TYR A 21 13.39 -11.71 -13.28
C TYR A 21 12.30 -12.71 -13.72
N ILE A 22 12.61 -14.01 -13.68
CA ILE A 22 11.67 -15.08 -14.00
C ILE A 22 10.52 -15.09 -12.97
N SER A 23 10.86 -15.00 -11.68
CA SER A 23 9.86 -14.90 -10.61
C SER A 23 8.87 -13.77 -10.87
N TYR A 24 9.37 -12.57 -11.19
CA TYR A 24 8.51 -11.42 -11.48
C TYR A 24 7.50 -11.71 -12.60
N ARG A 25 7.82 -12.50 -13.63
CA ARG A 25 6.88 -12.74 -14.75
C ARG A 25 5.84 -13.83 -14.47
N PHE A 26 6.19 -14.86 -13.71
CA PHE A 26 5.29 -15.99 -13.42
C PHE A 26 4.34 -15.75 -12.25
N PHE A 27 4.64 -14.80 -11.36
CA PHE A 27 3.78 -14.51 -10.20
C PHE A 27 2.65 -13.49 -10.46
N PHE A 28 2.52 -12.93 -11.67
CA PHE A 28 1.36 -12.11 -12.04
C PHE A 28 0.28 -12.96 -12.73
N ALA A 29 -0.83 -13.18 -12.05
CA ALA A 29 -2.04 -13.72 -12.66
C ALA A 29 -2.85 -12.58 -13.30
N ASP A 30 -3.19 -12.71 -14.59
CA ASP A 30 -4.17 -11.82 -15.20
C ASP A 30 -5.57 -12.16 -14.63
N VAL A 31 -6.09 -11.23 -13.84
CA VAL A 31 -7.40 -11.35 -13.17
C VAL A 31 -8.46 -10.45 -13.80
N THR A 32 -8.26 -10.02 -15.05
CA THR A 32 -9.19 -9.10 -15.73
C THR A 32 -10.61 -9.68 -15.85
N ASP A 33 -10.76 -10.99 -16.04
CA ASP A 33 -12.08 -11.64 -16.16
C ASP A 33 -12.86 -11.73 -14.83
N VAL A 34 -12.22 -11.44 -13.69
CA VAL A 34 -12.87 -11.48 -12.37
C VAL A 34 -14.05 -10.52 -12.29
N TRP A 35 -14.02 -9.41 -13.04
CA TRP A 35 -15.10 -8.42 -13.07
C TRP A 35 -16.42 -8.97 -13.61
N ARG A 36 -16.40 -10.10 -14.33
CA ARG A 36 -17.61 -10.80 -14.83
C ARG A 36 -18.29 -11.66 -13.77
N LEU A 37 -17.62 -11.91 -12.64
CA LEU A 37 -18.14 -12.75 -11.57
C LEU A 37 -19.13 -11.99 -10.67
N SER A 38 -19.99 -12.73 -9.99
CA SER A 38 -20.85 -12.21 -8.91
C SER A 38 -20.01 -11.59 -7.79
N ARG A 39 -20.54 -10.58 -7.08
CA ARG A 39 -19.82 -9.85 -6.02
C ARG A 39 -19.11 -10.74 -4.99
N TRP A 40 -19.73 -11.83 -4.55
CA TRP A 40 -19.14 -12.73 -3.54
C TRP A 40 -17.94 -13.50 -4.09
N LYS A 41 -17.99 -13.93 -5.35
CA LYS A 41 -16.86 -14.56 -6.02
C LYS A 41 -15.71 -13.56 -6.22
N ARG A 42 -16.00 -12.29 -6.52
CA ARG A 42 -14.97 -11.24 -6.59
C ARG A 42 -14.30 -11.00 -5.24
N ILE A 43 -15.08 -10.97 -4.15
CA ILE A 43 -14.53 -10.87 -2.78
C ILE A 43 -13.60 -12.04 -2.48
N VAL A 44 -13.98 -13.27 -2.82
CA VAL A 44 -13.11 -14.46 -2.62
C VAL A 44 -11.79 -14.29 -3.38
N VAL A 45 -11.85 -13.88 -4.65
CA VAL A 45 -10.64 -13.67 -5.45
C VAL A 45 -9.78 -12.53 -4.88
N ASN A 46 -10.37 -11.40 -4.52
CA ASN A 46 -9.65 -10.26 -3.91
C ASN A 46 -9.09 -10.59 -2.52
N SER A 47 -9.65 -11.58 -1.82
CA SER A 47 -9.15 -12.05 -0.52
C SER A 47 -8.09 -13.16 -0.66
N ALA A 48 -7.92 -13.73 -1.85
CA ALA A 48 -7.05 -14.89 -2.05
C ALA A 48 -5.59 -14.61 -1.69
N GLY A 49 -5.08 -13.40 -2.01
CA GLY A 49 -3.71 -13.00 -1.66
C GLY A 49 -3.46 -13.07 -0.15
N VAL A 50 -4.29 -12.37 0.63
CA VAL A 50 -4.22 -12.37 2.09
C VAL A 50 -4.44 -13.77 2.68
N TYR A 51 -5.34 -14.56 2.09
CA TYR A 51 -5.57 -15.94 2.50
C TYR A 51 -4.29 -16.80 2.38
N PHE A 52 -3.60 -16.73 1.24
CA PHE A 52 -2.34 -17.46 1.06
C PHE A 52 -1.20 -16.91 1.93
N GLU A 53 -1.16 -15.60 2.18
CA GLU A 53 -0.21 -15.00 3.13
C GLU A 53 -0.39 -15.56 4.53
N ILE A 54 -1.63 -15.70 5.01
CA ILE A 54 -1.93 -16.28 6.33
C ILE A 54 -1.51 -17.75 6.41
N ILE A 55 -1.79 -18.55 5.36
CA ILE A 55 -1.32 -19.94 5.29
C ILE A 55 0.20 -20.00 5.36
N PHE A 56 0.88 -19.12 4.62
CA PHE A 56 2.34 -19.08 4.60
C PHE A 56 2.92 -18.67 5.96
N CYS A 57 2.29 -17.71 6.66
CA CYS A 57 2.63 -17.40 8.04
C CYS A 57 2.52 -18.64 8.95
N PHE A 58 1.44 -19.41 8.85
CA PHE A 58 1.26 -20.62 9.65
C PHE A 58 2.36 -21.66 9.38
N ILE A 59 2.74 -21.87 8.12
CA ILE A 59 3.84 -22.75 7.73
C ILE A 59 5.16 -22.26 8.33
N LEU A 60 5.48 -20.98 8.18
CA LEU A 60 6.71 -20.39 8.72
C LEU A 60 6.79 -20.48 10.24
N THR A 61 5.69 -20.18 10.95
CA THR A 61 5.63 -20.32 12.40
C THR A 61 5.83 -21.76 12.83
N THR A 62 5.23 -22.73 12.11
CA THR A 62 5.40 -24.16 12.40
C THR A 62 6.86 -24.60 12.20
N ILE A 63 7.50 -24.17 11.10
CA ILE A 63 8.92 -24.46 10.85
C ILE A 63 9.79 -23.82 11.93
N GLY A 64 9.54 -22.55 12.30
CA GLY A 64 10.25 -21.84 13.36
C GLY A 64 10.18 -22.59 14.69
N PHE A 65 8.99 -23.05 15.06
CA PHE A 65 8.76 -23.83 16.28
C PHE A 65 9.57 -25.12 16.32
N PHE A 66 9.59 -25.91 15.24
CA PHE A 66 10.35 -27.17 15.21
C PHE A 66 11.86 -26.97 15.07
N THR A 67 12.30 -25.93 14.35
CA THR A 67 13.72 -25.65 14.14
C THR A 67 14.36 -24.83 15.27
N GLN A 68 13.54 -24.29 16.19
CA GLN A 68 13.96 -23.33 17.22
C GLN A 68 14.68 -22.10 16.62
N ASN A 69 14.36 -21.76 15.36
CA ASN A 69 14.98 -20.64 14.66
C ASN A 69 14.01 -19.46 14.59
N GLN A 70 14.34 -18.44 15.39
CA GLN A 70 13.57 -17.20 15.51
C GLN A 70 13.41 -16.43 14.19
N THR A 71 14.27 -16.67 13.21
CA THR A 71 14.20 -15.99 11.91
C THR A 71 12.88 -16.29 11.18
N TYR A 72 12.38 -17.53 11.26
CA TYR A 72 11.11 -17.90 10.64
C TYR A 72 9.91 -17.27 11.35
N GLU A 73 9.97 -17.15 12.68
CA GLU A 73 8.92 -16.50 13.48
C GLU A 73 8.85 -15.00 13.19
N VAL A 74 10.01 -14.33 13.14
CA VAL A 74 10.09 -12.90 12.77
C VAL A 74 9.58 -12.70 11.35
N LEU A 75 9.96 -13.56 10.41
CA LEU A 75 9.48 -13.48 9.03
C LEU A 75 7.96 -13.67 8.95
N ALA A 76 7.40 -14.65 9.66
CA ALA A 76 5.97 -14.89 9.75
C ALA A 76 5.23 -13.66 10.31
N LEU A 77 5.77 -13.04 11.36
CA LEU A 77 5.21 -11.83 11.96
C LEU A 77 5.22 -10.66 10.98
N VAL A 78 6.31 -10.44 10.26
CA VAL A 78 6.43 -9.38 9.25
C VAL A 78 5.39 -9.57 8.14
N ILE A 79 5.25 -10.78 7.61
CA ILE A 79 4.26 -11.10 6.56
C ILE A 79 2.84 -10.92 7.10
N PHE A 80 2.58 -11.35 8.33
CA PHE A 80 1.27 -11.20 8.97
C PHE A 80 0.89 -9.72 9.12
N VAL A 81 1.79 -8.89 9.66
CA VAL A 81 1.55 -7.43 9.78
C VAL A 81 1.33 -6.79 8.42
N LYS A 82 2.10 -7.19 7.39
CA LYS A 82 1.92 -6.74 6.01
C LYS A 82 0.55 -7.14 5.45
N SER A 83 0.07 -8.35 5.74
CA SER A 83 -1.25 -8.82 5.31
C SER A 83 -2.40 -8.01 5.95
N LEU A 84 -2.27 -7.66 7.23
CA LEU A 84 -3.22 -6.78 7.92
C LEU A 84 -3.22 -5.39 7.31
N TYR A 85 -2.05 -4.87 6.94
CA TYR A 85 -1.94 -3.58 6.25
C TYR A 85 -2.62 -3.60 4.88
N ASN A 86 -2.52 -4.70 4.12
CA ASN A 86 -3.21 -4.87 2.85
C ASN A 86 -4.74 -4.90 2.98
N LEU A 87 -5.26 -5.35 4.12
CA LEU A 87 -6.68 -5.33 4.44
C LEU A 87 -7.20 -3.96 4.89
N LEU A 88 -6.33 -2.99 5.17
CA LEU A 88 -6.76 -1.63 5.52
C LEU A 88 -7.45 -0.97 4.31
N PRO A 89 -8.74 -0.59 4.41
CA PRO A 89 -9.52 -0.15 3.27
C PRO A 89 -9.17 1.27 2.78
N PHE A 90 -8.27 1.97 3.48
CA PHE A 90 -7.86 3.35 3.16
C PHE A 90 -6.91 3.44 1.97
N LEU A 91 -6.15 2.36 1.73
CA LEU A 91 -5.23 2.26 0.60
C LEU A 91 -5.89 1.44 -0.49
N ARG A 92 -5.55 1.72 -1.75
CA ARG A 92 -6.02 0.92 -2.89
C ARG A 92 -5.28 -0.42 -2.97
N ALA A 93 -5.40 -1.20 -1.91
CA ALA A 93 -4.96 -2.57 -1.74
C ALA A 93 -6.20 -3.49 -1.66
N ASP A 94 -6.00 -4.75 -1.29
CA ASP A 94 -7.06 -5.78 -1.27
C ASP A 94 -8.27 -5.37 -0.43
N GLY A 95 -8.05 -4.77 0.74
CA GLY A 95 -9.11 -4.30 1.63
C GLY A 95 -10.06 -3.28 0.98
N TYR A 96 -9.54 -2.38 0.16
CA TYR A 96 -10.36 -1.42 -0.59
C TYR A 96 -11.24 -2.11 -1.61
N TRP A 97 -10.71 -3.08 -2.34
CA TRP A 97 -11.46 -3.81 -3.37
C TRP A 97 -12.53 -4.72 -2.78
N ILE A 98 -12.20 -5.41 -1.67
CA ILE A 98 -13.16 -6.18 -0.88
C ILE A 98 -14.29 -5.26 -0.42
N LEU A 99 -13.98 -4.09 0.15
CA LEU A 99 -14.99 -3.14 0.60
C LEU A 99 -15.84 -2.60 -0.57
N SER A 100 -15.21 -2.31 -1.70
CA SER A 100 -15.88 -1.86 -2.93
C SER A 100 -16.89 -2.91 -3.45
N ASP A 101 -16.52 -4.19 -3.39
CA ASP A 101 -17.39 -5.30 -3.80
C ASP A 101 -18.49 -5.61 -2.79
N LEU A 102 -18.22 -5.45 -1.49
CA LEU A 102 -19.23 -5.57 -0.43
C LEU A 102 -20.36 -4.56 -0.62
N PHE A 103 -20.02 -3.31 -0.92
CA PHE A 103 -21.00 -2.27 -1.25
C PHE A 103 -21.53 -2.38 -2.69
N ASN A 104 -20.99 -3.29 -3.50
CA ASN A 104 -21.29 -3.45 -4.93
C ASN A 104 -21.22 -2.12 -5.70
N LYS A 105 -20.32 -1.22 -5.29
CA LYS A 105 -20.08 0.08 -5.95
C LYS A 105 -18.66 0.08 -6.49
N PRO A 106 -18.46 -0.07 -7.81
CA PRO A 106 -17.12 0.07 -8.37
C PRO A 106 -16.61 1.49 -8.12
N ASN A 107 -15.31 1.64 -7.88
CA ASN A 107 -14.70 2.95 -7.61
C ASN A 107 -15.29 3.66 -6.37
N LEU A 108 -15.29 2.94 -5.24
CA LEU A 108 -15.74 3.41 -3.93
C LEU A 108 -15.23 4.81 -3.57
N SER A 109 -13.98 5.16 -3.91
CA SER A 109 -13.42 6.50 -3.66
C SER A 109 -14.21 7.64 -4.33
N CYS A 110 -14.74 7.42 -5.54
CA CYS A 110 -15.52 8.43 -6.24
C CYS A 110 -16.88 8.61 -5.57
N HIS A 111 -17.55 7.49 -5.26
CA HIS A 111 -18.81 7.49 -4.54
C HIS A 111 -18.67 8.12 -3.15
N SER A 112 -17.61 7.81 -2.41
CA SER A 112 -17.35 8.37 -1.10
C SER A 112 -17.15 9.88 -1.14
N PHE A 113 -16.41 10.38 -2.13
CA PHE A 113 -16.22 11.82 -2.31
C PHE A 113 -17.53 12.54 -2.69
N ASN A 114 -18.33 11.94 -3.58
CA ASN A 114 -19.61 12.52 -3.98
C ASN A 114 -20.62 12.54 -2.83
N ASN A 115 -20.76 11.42 -2.11
CA ASN A 115 -21.66 11.34 -0.96
C ASN A 115 -21.19 12.28 0.15
N LEU A 116 -19.88 12.38 0.39
CA LEU A 116 -19.35 13.33 1.36
C LEU A 116 -19.66 14.79 0.96
N LYS A 117 -19.52 15.14 -0.33
CA LYS A 117 -19.89 16.46 -0.83
C LYS A 117 -21.37 16.76 -0.59
N ILE A 118 -22.25 15.79 -0.86
CA ILE A 118 -23.70 15.92 -0.59
C ILE A 118 -23.92 16.16 0.90
N SER A 119 -23.36 15.32 1.76
CA SER A 119 -23.45 15.45 3.22
C SER A 119 -23.00 16.83 3.70
N LEU A 120 -21.85 17.32 3.22
CA LEU A 120 -21.36 18.66 3.57
C LEU A 120 -22.31 19.75 3.10
N THR A 121 -22.78 19.70 1.86
CA THR A 121 -23.73 20.71 1.35
C THR A 121 -25.07 20.69 2.08
N SER A 122 -25.54 19.52 2.51
CA SER A 122 -26.77 19.38 3.30
C SER A 122 -26.59 19.99 4.69
N LEU A 123 -25.45 19.74 5.34
CA LEU A 123 -25.10 20.35 6.64
C LEU A 123 -25.04 21.88 6.56
N PHE A 124 -24.38 22.44 5.54
CA PHE A 124 -24.34 23.89 5.33
C PHE A 124 -25.72 24.51 5.07
N LYS A 125 -26.68 23.72 4.56
CA LYS A 125 -28.07 24.13 4.35
C LYS A 125 -28.98 23.85 5.56
N GLY A 126 -28.46 23.31 6.65
CA GLY A 126 -29.26 22.90 7.82
C GLY A 126 -30.22 21.74 7.54
N THR A 127 -29.94 20.93 6.51
CA THR A 127 -30.78 19.80 6.09
C THR A 127 -30.08 18.46 6.34
N ILE A 128 -30.85 17.41 6.59
CA ILE A 128 -30.31 16.04 6.70
C ILE A 128 -30.03 15.52 5.28
N PRO A 129 -28.82 14.99 5.00
CA PRO A 129 -28.55 14.37 3.70
C PRO A 129 -29.50 13.22 3.47
N LYS A 130 -30.18 13.22 2.33
CA LYS A 130 -31.11 12.16 1.93
C LYS A 130 -30.41 11.26 0.91
N PHE A 131 -30.01 10.07 1.36
CA PHE A 131 -29.50 9.02 0.48
C PHE A 131 -30.55 7.92 0.29
N PRO A 132 -30.56 7.23 -0.87
CA PRO A 132 -31.55 6.19 -1.15
C PRO A 132 -31.34 4.92 -0.30
N LEU A 133 -30.10 4.64 0.11
CA LEU A 133 -29.73 3.43 0.85
C LEU A 133 -28.89 3.78 2.08
N PHE A 134 -29.03 3.00 3.16
CA PHE A 134 -28.20 3.16 4.37
C PHE A 134 -26.69 3.03 4.05
N GLN A 135 -26.34 2.15 3.11
CA GLN A 135 -24.97 1.95 2.66
C GLN A 135 -24.31 3.24 2.16
N ASP A 136 -25.08 4.17 1.58
CA ASP A 136 -24.54 5.44 1.09
C ASP A 136 -24.08 6.37 2.21
N TYR A 137 -24.68 6.28 3.39
CA TYR A 137 -24.19 6.97 4.59
C TYR A 137 -22.85 6.37 5.05
N LEU A 138 -22.71 5.05 5.05
CA LEU A 138 -21.44 4.38 5.39
C LEU A 138 -20.33 4.76 4.40
N ILE A 139 -20.65 4.85 3.11
CA ILE A 139 -19.72 5.29 2.07
C ILE A 139 -19.32 6.75 2.27
N ALA A 140 -20.24 7.62 2.70
CA ALA A 140 -19.93 9.01 3.07
C ALA A 140 -18.98 9.08 4.28
N LEU A 141 -19.25 8.28 5.32
CA LEU A 141 -18.42 8.17 6.51
C LEU A 141 -17.01 7.67 6.17
N TYR A 142 -16.91 6.63 5.33
CA TYR A 142 -15.64 6.15 4.80
C TYR A 142 -14.86 7.27 4.06
N GLY A 143 -15.56 8.09 3.26
CA GLY A 143 -14.97 9.25 2.61
C GLY A 143 -14.42 10.28 3.61
N LEU A 144 -15.19 10.58 4.66
CA LEU A 144 -14.78 11.49 5.74
C LEU A 144 -13.54 10.97 6.46
N LEU A 145 -13.53 9.70 6.87
CA LEU A 145 -12.39 9.06 7.55
C LEU A 145 -11.12 9.12 6.71
N ASN A 146 -11.21 8.88 5.39
CA ASN A 146 -10.06 9.01 4.49
C ASN A 146 -9.50 10.44 4.46
N ILE A 147 -10.36 11.46 4.37
CA ILE A 147 -9.93 12.85 4.38
C ILE A 147 -9.27 13.21 5.71
N LEU A 148 -9.86 12.78 6.83
CA LEU A 148 -9.29 13.01 8.16
C LEU A 148 -7.93 12.32 8.30
N LEU A 149 -7.79 11.08 7.84
CA LEU A 149 -6.53 10.34 7.87
C LEU A 149 -5.44 11.04 7.05
N ILE A 150 -5.76 11.46 5.83
CA ILE A 150 -4.83 12.21 4.97
C ILE A 150 -4.47 13.55 5.63
N GLY A 151 -5.45 14.28 6.16
CA GLY A 151 -5.24 15.55 6.85
C GLY A 151 -4.33 15.41 8.08
N PHE A 152 -4.57 14.38 8.91
CA PHE A 152 -3.74 14.04 10.05
C PHE A 152 -2.31 13.68 9.64
N PHE A 153 -2.15 12.86 8.60
CA PHE A 153 -0.84 12.51 8.06
C PHE A 153 -0.07 13.75 7.58
N PHE A 154 -0.70 14.63 6.80
CA PHE A 154 -0.07 15.86 6.34
C PHE A 154 0.30 16.78 7.50
N ASN A 155 -0.58 16.94 8.48
CA ASN A 155 -0.31 17.73 9.68
C ASN A 155 0.91 17.17 10.44
N TYR A 156 0.95 15.86 10.68
CA TYR A 156 2.08 15.20 11.33
C TYR A 156 3.39 15.45 10.58
N GLN A 157 3.39 15.32 9.25
CA GLN A 157 4.59 15.53 8.43
C GLN A 157 5.06 16.99 8.45
N ILE A 158 4.14 17.95 8.38
CA ILE A 158 4.48 19.38 8.46
C ILE A 158 5.04 19.73 9.84
N VAL A 159 4.45 19.21 10.93
CA VAL A 159 4.89 19.55 12.30
C VAL A 159 6.21 18.87 12.68
N ARG A 160 6.42 17.62 12.26
CA ARG A 160 7.57 16.81 12.72
C ARG A 160 8.73 16.72 11.72
N ASN A 161 8.47 16.97 10.44
CA ASN A 161 9.44 16.72 9.36
C ASN A 161 9.62 17.93 8.42
N ILE A 162 9.29 19.15 8.85
CA ILE A 162 9.44 20.36 8.02
C ILE A 162 10.85 20.52 7.45
N ASP A 163 11.88 20.29 8.27
CA ASP A 163 13.28 20.40 7.85
C ASP A 163 13.65 19.36 6.79
N LEU A 164 13.12 18.14 6.95
CA LEU A 164 13.33 17.06 6.00
C LEU A 164 12.58 17.30 4.69
N ILE A 165 11.40 17.90 4.73
CA ILE A 165 10.62 18.27 3.56
C ILE A 165 11.40 19.32 2.75
N THR A 166 11.79 20.42 3.37
CA THR A 166 12.49 21.51 2.65
C THR A 166 13.81 21.08 2.02
N HIS A 167 14.58 20.24 2.71
CA HIS A 167 15.88 19.74 2.24
C HIS A 167 15.79 18.38 1.54
N PHE A 168 14.59 17.91 1.20
CA PHE A 168 14.42 16.58 0.62
C PHE A 168 15.26 16.40 -0.66
N PRO A 169 15.22 17.29 -1.67
CA PRO A 169 15.95 17.07 -2.92
C PRO A 169 17.47 17.00 -2.76
N SER A 170 18.06 17.87 -1.93
CA SER A 170 19.50 17.87 -1.68
C SER A 170 19.93 16.63 -0.91
N ARG A 171 19.18 16.25 0.15
CA ARG A 171 19.44 15.02 0.91
C ARG A 171 19.33 13.76 0.07
N THR A 172 18.41 13.70 -0.90
CA THR A 172 18.31 12.55 -1.81
C THR A 172 19.61 12.32 -2.56
N ILE A 173 20.21 13.40 -3.08
CA ILE A 173 21.45 13.34 -3.84
C ILE A 173 22.60 12.87 -2.93
N GLU A 174 22.69 13.40 -1.71
CA GLU A 174 23.69 12.96 -0.72
C GLU A 174 23.56 11.47 -0.37
N ILE A 175 22.35 11.01 -0.12
CA ILE A 175 22.08 9.60 0.17
C ILE A 175 22.51 8.73 -1.01
N VAL A 176 22.07 9.06 -2.23
CA VAL A 176 22.47 8.31 -3.43
C VAL A 176 23.99 8.26 -3.59
N MET A 177 24.67 9.40 -3.44
CA MET A 177 26.14 9.46 -3.52
C MET A 177 26.81 8.64 -2.41
N SER A 178 26.22 8.56 -1.21
CA SER A 178 26.73 7.75 -0.11
C SER A 178 26.52 6.24 -0.33
N VAL A 179 25.44 5.82 -1.01
CA VAL A 179 25.23 4.43 -1.46
C VAL A 179 26.34 4.04 -2.43
N PHE A 180 26.60 4.86 -3.45
CA PHE A 180 27.66 4.60 -4.43
C PHE A 180 29.05 4.51 -3.79
N LYS A 181 29.30 5.33 -2.77
CA LYS A 181 30.54 5.30 -1.99
C LYS A 181 30.58 4.19 -0.91
N ARG A 182 29.54 3.36 -0.80
CA ARG A 182 29.38 2.31 0.22
C ARG A 182 29.57 2.82 1.67
N ASN A 183 29.21 4.07 1.93
CA ASN A 183 29.39 4.73 3.24
C ASN A 183 28.06 5.25 3.77
N LEU A 184 27.07 4.35 3.85
CA LEU A 184 25.76 4.67 4.40
C LEU A 184 25.83 4.79 5.92
N LYS A 185 25.70 6.02 6.42
CA LYS A 185 25.65 6.33 7.86
C LYS A 185 24.22 6.49 8.40
N MET A 186 23.21 6.14 7.60
CA MET A 186 21.81 6.40 7.94
C MET A 186 21.29 5.41 8.98
N SER A 187 20.66 5.91 10.03
CA SER A 187 19.98 5.06 11.01
C SER A 187 18.64 4.53 10.47
N PHE A 188 18.16 3.41 11.02
CA PHE A 188 16.85 2.85 10.65
C PHE A 188 15.69 3.84 10.91
N HIS A 189 15.77 4.60 12.01
CA HIS A 189 14.78 5.62 12.34
C HIS A 189 14.74 6.74 11.29
N GLU A 190 15.90 7.21 10.83
CA GLU A 190 15.98 8.20 9.76
C GLU A 190 15.45 7.65 8.44
N LEU A 191 15.72 6.37 8.12
CA LEU A 191 15.20 5.74 6.91
C LEU A 191 13.66 5.76 6.91
N ILE A 192 13.02 5.40 8.02
CA ILE A 192 11.56 5.45 8.16
C ILE A 192 11.04 6.88 7.98
N ARG A 193 11.68 7.88 8.59
CA ARG A 193 11.30 9.30 8.44
C ARG A 193 11.43 9.75 6.99
N TYR A 194 12.48 9.34 6.31
CA TYR A 194 12.70 9.70 4.91
C TYR A 194 11.68 9.04 3.98
N LEU A 195 11.38 7.75 4.17
CA LEU A 195 10.32 7.05 3.44
C LEU A 195 8.94 7.67 3.68
N SER A 196 8.63 8.11 4.90
CA SER A 196 7.36 8.78 5.18
C SER A 196 7.25 10.14 4.48
N VAL A 197 8.35 10.90 4.37
CA VAL A 197 8.39 12.16 3.61
C VAL A 197 8.27 11.91 2.11
N LEU A 198 8.86 10.82 1.59
CA LEU A 198 8.64 10.41 0.20
C LEU A 198 7.15 10.13 -0.08
N ILE A 199 6.46 9.41 0.81
CA ILE A 199 5.01 9.16 0.71
C ILE A 199 4.23 10.48 0.72
N PHE A 200 4.62 11.44 1.57
CA PHE A 200 4.04 12.78 1.59
C PHE A 200 4.14 13.49 0.23
N TYR A 201 5.31 13.47 -0.41
CA TYR A 201 5.49 14.05 -1.74
C TYR A 201 4.64 13.35 -2.80
N VAL A 202 4.64 12.02 -2.83
CA VAL A 202 3.86 11.24 -3.82
C VAL A 202 2.37 11.56 -3.70
N ILE A 203 1.82 11.57 -2.48
CA ILE A 203 0.42 11.89 -2.25
C ILE A 203 0.14 13.36 -2.60
N GLY A 204 0.99 14.29 -2.17
CA GLY A 204 0.82 15.72 -2.41
C GLY A 204 0.82 16.06 -3.91
N ILE A 205 1.80 15.52 -4.64
CA ILE A 205 1.90 15.67 -6.10
C ILE A 205 0.66 15.12 -6.79
N LYS A 206 0.20 13.91 -6.42
CA LYS A 206 -1.01 13.30 -7.00
C LYS A 206 -2.26 14.16 -6.78
N ILE A 207 -2.40 14.76 -5.60
CA ILE A 207 -3.51 15.68 -5.28
C ILE A 207 -3.41 16.94 -6.16
N LEU A 208 -2.22 17.55 -6.24
CA LEU A 208 -1.98 18.75 -7.06
C LEU A 208 -2.31 18.51 -8.54
N PHE A 209 -1.79 17.42 -9.13
CA PHE A 209 -2.10 17.03 -10.51
C PHE A 209 -3.60 16.80 -10.71
N GLY A 210 -4.28 16.17 -9.74
CA GLY A 210 -5.73 15.98 -9.78
C GLY A 210 -6.50 17.31 -9.83
N ILE A 211 -6.08 18.30 -9.06
CA ILE A 211 -6.67 19.65 -9.03
C ILE A 211 -6.41 20.38 -10.35
N ILE A 212 -5.17 20.36 -10.85
CA ILE A 212 -4.78 21.02 -12.12
C ILE A 212 -5.57 20.43 -13.28
N LYS A 213 -5.62 19.09 -13.41
CA LYS A 213 -6.36 18.40 -14.47
C LYS A 213 -7.85 18.74 -14.46
N LYS A 214 -8.45 18.94 -13.28
CA LYS A 214 -9.86 19.33 -13.14
C LYS A 214 -10.12 20.78 -13.56
N ARG A 215 -9.15 21.68 -13.34
CA ARG A 215 -9.23 23.08 -13.79
C ARG A 215 -9.03 23.22 -15.29
N LEU A 216 -8.15 22.42 -15.91
CA LEU A 216 -7.87 22.47 -17.36
C LEU A 216 -8.98 21.86 -18.24
N LYS A 217 -9.88 21.05 -17.67
CA LYS A 217 -11.03 20.46 -18.38
C LYS A 217 -12.30 21.31 -18.31
N LYS A 218 -12.23 22.49 -17.68
CA LYS A 218 -13.28 23.51 -17.67
C LYS A 218 -12.87 24.64 -18.59
#